data_AF-A0A109G0D2-F1
#
_entry.id   AF-A0A109G0D2-F1
#
_cell.length_a   1.000
_cell.length_b   1.000
_cell.length_c   1.000
_cell.angle_alpha   90.00
_cell.angle_beta   90.00
_cell.angle_gamma   90.00
#
_symmetry.space_group_name_H-M   'P 1'
#
loop_
_entity.id
_entity.type
_entity.pdbx_description
1 polymer ?
#
loop_
_entity_poly.entity_id
_entity_poly.type
_entity_poly.pdbx_seq_one_letter_code
_entity_poly.pdbx_strand_id
1 'polypeptide(L)'
;MKNILILLICLFIIGGCSYQNNELKWFDNLDAAITYGMKKESIQKEDILGKVEKNGEIFIVYKKKLKEGLGVGVSSISKENNKFSWYRSNPFVLVKNKHVETYPTKISFDIVTQSNKTFIVYVGVSNKEIIYIDTLTKKKVIPQTDKNTGIYFYIEFKELI
;
A
#
# COMPACT_ATOMS: atom_id res chain seq x y z
N MET A 1 -37.53 -49.13 20.29
CA MET A 1 -37.37 -47.98 19.36
C MET A 1 -37.20 -46.73 20.23
N LYS A 2 -36.05 -46.53 20.90
CA LYS A 2 -34.76 -46.00 20.40
C LYS A 2 -34.87 -44.61 19.76
N ASN A 3 -35.33 -43.62 20.52
CA ASN A 3 -35.06 -42.21 20.23
C ASN A 3 -34.00 -41.75 21.24
N ILE A 4 -32.77 -41.75 20.76
CA ILE A 4 -31.54 -41.50 21.50
C ILE A 4 -31.50 -40.05 21.98
N LEU A 5 -31.44 -39.92 23.30
CA LEU A 5 -30.82 -38.82 24.03
C LEU A 5 -29.32 -38.78 23.70
N ILE A 6 -28.72 -37.58 23.66
CA ILE A 6 -27.27 -37.29 23.63
C ILE A 6 -26.65 -37.19 22.21
N LEU A 7 -26.47 -35.96 21.72
CA LEU A 7 -25.14 -35.35 21.56
C LEU A 7 -25.30 -33.85 21.27
N LEU A 8 -25.40 -33.08 22.36
CA LEU A 8 -24.84 -31.74 22.43
C LEU A 8 -23.35 -31.84 22.05
N ILE A 9 -22.79 -30.78 21.46
CA ILE A 9 -21.35 -30.40 21.43
C ILE A 9 -20.76 -30.35 20.03
N CYS A 10 -20.44 -29.11 19.65
CA CYS A 10 -19.39 -28.70 18.73
C CYS A 10 -19.51 -29.18 17.28
N LEU A 11 -20.11 -28.36 16.43
CA LEU A 11 -19.51 -27.96 15.15
C LEU A 11 -20.03 -26.55 14.77
N PHE A 12 -19.99 -25.62 15.73
CA PHE A 12 -19.71 -24.23 15.38
C PHE A 12 -18.24 -24.18 14.96
N ILE A 13 -17.94 -24.67 13.75
CA ILE A 13 -16.72 -24.25 13.07
C ILE A 13 -16.99 -22.82 12.64
N ILE A 14 -16.94 -21.91 13.61
CA ILE A 14 -16.54 -20.55 13.32
C ILE A 14 -15.13 -20.74 12.80
N GLY A 15 -15.00 -20.81 11.47
CA GLY A 15 -13.73 -20.66 10.81
C GLY A 15 -13.20 -19.32 11.28
N GLY A 16 -12.39 -19.34 12.34
CA GLY A 16 -11.61 -18.21 12.75
C GLY A 16 -10.77 -17.87 11.54
N CYS A 17 -11.18 -16.84 10.81
CA CYS A 17 -10.21 -15.99 10.15
C CYS A 17 -9.20 -15.71 11.26
N SER A 18 -7.98 -16.25 11.14
CA SER A 18 -6.92 -15.82 12.03
C SER A 18 -6.75 -14.34 11.71
N TYR A 19 -7.48 -13.51 12.45
CA TYR A 19 -7.29 -12.08 12.46
C TYR A 19 -5.93 -11.95 13.12
N GLN A 20 -4.91 -12.01 12.27
CA GLN A 20 -3.53 -11.81 12.65
C GLN A 20 -3.54 -10.41 13.23
N ASN A 21 -3.56 -10.34 14.57
CA ASN A 21 -3.70 -9.10 15.31
C ASN A 21 -2.40 -8.34 15.09
N ASN A 22 -2.32 -7.68 13.93
CA ASN A 22 -1.21 -6.85 13.51
C ASN A 22 -1.39 -5.52 14.25
N GLU A 23 -1.26 -5.57 15.57
CA GLU A 23 -1.22 -4.37 16.39
C GLU A 23 -0.17 -3.42 15.80
N LEU A 24 -0.59 -2.16 15.64
CA LEU A 24 0.29 -1.12 15.13
C LEU A 24 1.44 -0.93 16.11
N LYS A 25 2.67 -1.07 15.60
CA LYS A 25 3.85 -0.74 16.39
C LYS A 25 4.13 0.75 16.29
N TRP A 26 4.14 1.42 17.44
CA TRP A 26 4.35 2.87 17.55
C TRP A 26 5.78 3.19 17.97
N PHE A 27 6.29 4.30 17.45
CA PHE A 27 7.65 4.79 17.66
C PHE A 27 7.64 6.28 17.99
N ASP A 28 8.60 6.74 18.78
CA ASP A 28 8.67 8.15 19.18
C ASP A 28 9.20 9.07 18.07
N ASN A 29 9.72 8.51 16.98
CA ASN A 29 10.18 9.28 15.82
C ASN A 29 9.85 8.59 14.49
N LEU A 30 9.76 9.43 13.45
CA LEU A 30 9.42 9.05 12.09
C LEU A 30 10.41 8.02 11.50
N ASP A 31 11.71 8.24 11.70
CA ASP A 31 12.75 7.40 11.10
C ASP A 31 12.72 5.97 11.65
N ALA A 32 12.41 5.80 12.93
CA ALA A 32 12.22 4.50 13.55
C ALA A 32 10.99 3.77 12.97
N ALA A 33 9.89 4.48 12.74
CA ALA A 33 8.70 3.91 12.09
C ALA A 33 9.00 3.48 10.64
N ILE A 34 9.71 4.30 9.87
CA ILE A 34 10.13 3.97 8.49
C ILE A 34 11.10 2.78 8.50
N THR A 35 12.09 2.77 9.39
CA THR A 35 13.05 1.66 9.51
C THR A 35 12.36 0.34 9.85
N TYR A 36 11.39 0.38 10.77
CA TYR A 36 10.57 -0.79 11.07
C TYR A 36 9.73 -1.23 9.87
N GLY A 37 9.10 -0.29 9.17
CA GLY A 37 8.36 -0.53 7.94
C GLY A 37 9.19 -1.22 6.87
N MET A 38 10.40 -0.72 6.60
CA MET A 38 11.31 -1.32 5.63
C MET A 38 11.65 -2.77 5.99
N LYS A 39 11.93 -3.06 7.27
CA LYS A 39 12.19 -4.43 7.74
C LYS A 39 10.95 -5.33 7.56
N LYS A 40 9.77 -4.85 7.96
CA LYS A 40 8.49 -5.57 7.83
C LYS A 40 8.18 -5.91 6.37
N GLU A 41 8.47 -4.98 5.47
CA GLU A 41 8.23 -5.14 4.03
C GLU A 41 9.41 -5.79 3.30
N SER A 42 10.50 -6.14 4.00
CA SER A 42 11.71 -6.74 3.43
C SER A 42 12.28 -5.94 2.25
N ILE A 43 12.36 -4.61 2.42
CA ILE A 43 12.92 -3.67 1.44
C ILE A 43 14.12 -2.92 2.03
N GLN A 44 14.95 -2.38 1.16
CA GLN A 44 16.09 -1.52 1.52
C GLN A 44 15.80 -0.05 1.25
N LYS A 45 16.71 0.85 1.65
CA LYS A 45 16.55 2.29 1.44
C LYS A 45 16.45 2.64 -0.05
N GLU A 46 17.21 1.94 -0.89
CA GLU A 46 17.25 2.12 -2.35
C GLU A 46 15.96 1.65 -3.05
N ASP A 47 15.10 0.94 -2.32
CA ASP A 47 13.77 0.55 -2.79
C ASP A 47 12.73 1.65 -2.57
N ILE A 48 13.02 2.66 -1.74
CA ILE A 48 12.12 3.81 -1.56
C ILE A 48 12.17 4.67 -2.83
N LEU A 49 11.02 4.82 -3.47
CA LEU A 49 10.81 5.64 -4.66
C LEU A 49 10.53 7.10 -4.29
N GLY A 50 9.92 7.33 -3.12
CA GLY A 50 9.79 8.67 -2.55
C GLY A 50 8.89 8.77 -1.33
N LYS A 51 8.89 9.97 -0.75
CA LYS A 51 8.03 10.38 0.36
C LYS A 51 7.07 11.46 -0.15
N VAL A 52 5.78 11.32 0.12
CA VAL A 52 4.74 12.29 -0.27
C VAL A 52 4.03 12.78 0.96
N GLU A 53 3.86 14.10 1.09
CA GLU A 53 3.00 14.70 2.11
C GLU A 53 1.75 15.24 1.42
N LYS A 54 0.57 14.77 1.86
CA LYS A 54 -0.70 15.14 1.23
C LYS A 54 -1.82 15.12 2.27
N ASN A 55 -2.54 16.23 2.37
CA ASN A 55 -3.70 16.38 3.27
C ASN A 55 -3.39 15.97 4.73
N GLY A 56 -2.22 16.35 5.23
CA GLY A 56 -1.74 16.03 6.57
C GLY A 56 -1.24 14.59 6.77
N GLU A 57 -1.27 13.75 5.73
CA GLU A 57 -0.74 12.39 5.74
C GLU A 57 0.65 12.34 5.11
N ILE A 58 1.49 11.43 5.60
CA ILE A 58 2.81 11.12 5.02
C ILE A 58 2.74 9.74 4.40
N PHE A 59 3.15 9.61 3.14
CA PHE A 59 3.23 8.34 2.43
C PHE A 59 4.67 8.01 2.05
N ILE A 60 5.02 6.74 2.15
CA ILE A 60 6.26 6.18 1.63
C ILE A 60 5.88 5.25 0.49
N VAL A 61 6.38 5.57 -0.71
CA VAL A 61 6.19 4.78 -1.93
C VAL A 61 7.48 4.03 -2.21
N TYR A 62 7.38 2.73 -2.46
CA TYR A 62 8.56 1.87 -2.59
C TYR A 62 8.30 0.72 -3.57
N LYS A 63 9.38 0.23 -4.19
CA LYS A 63 9.34 -0.95 -5.06
C LYS A 63 9.66 -2.22 -4.27
N LYS A 64 9.20 -3.36 -4.79
CA LYS A 64 9.57 -4.68 -4.26
C LYS A 64 9.61 -5.70 -5.39
N LYS A 65 10.66 -6.51 -5.42
CA LYS A 65 10.70 -7.69 -6.29
C LYS A 65 9.77 -8.75 -5.72
N LEU A 66 8.75 -9.11 -6.49
CA LEU A 66 7.78 -10.15 -6.18
C LEU A 66 8.08 -11.39 -7.04
N LYS A 67 7.42 -12.50 -6.73
CA LYS A 67 7.57 -13.73 -7.51
C LYS A 67 7.14 -13.51 -8.96
N GLU A 68 6.09 -12.73 -9.18
CA GLU A 68 5.45 -12.45 -10.47
C GLU A 68 6.13 -11.32 -11.25
N GLY A 69 6.97 -10.51 -10.61
CA GLY A 69 7.65 -9.38 -11.26
C GLY A 69 7.97 -8.24 -10.30
N LEU A 70 7.77 -7.00 -10.74
CA LEU A 70 8.08 -5.79 -9.96
C LEU A 70 6.80 -5.18 -9.42
N GLY A 71 6.68 -5.09 -8.10
CA GLY A 71 5.55 -4.46 -7.41
C GLY A 71 5.90 -3.10 -6.82
N VAL A 72 4.86 -2.30 -6.59
CA VAL A 72 4.90 -1.03 -5.86
C VAL A 72 4.03 -1.16 -4.62
N GLY A 73 4.59 -0.79 -3.47
CA GLY A 73 3.88 -0.64 -2.21
C GLY A 73 3.72 0.83 -1.86
N VAL A 74 2.63 1.14 -1.17
CA VAL A 74 2.41 2.45 -0.55
C VAL A 74 2.00 2.23 0.88
N SER A 75 2.68 2.91 1.79
CA SER A 75 2.35 2.92 3.21
C SER A 75 2.19 4.34 3.69
N SER A 76 1.21 4.57 4.54
CA SER A 76 1.09 5.83 5.28
C SER A 76 1.81 5.75 6.61
N ILE A 77 2.23 6.89 7.13
CA ILE A 77 2.70 7.02 8.50
C ILE A 77 1.54 7.54 9.35
N SER A 78 0.99 6.66 10.18
CA SER A 78 0.01 7.04 11.19
C SER A 78 0.69 7.89 12.26
N LYS A 79 0.00 8.94 12.71
CA LYS A 79 0.49 9.82 13.79
C LYS A 79 -0.56 9.95 14.89
N GLU A 80 -0.19 9.58 16.11
CA GLU A 80 -1.06 9.66 17.29
C GLU A 80 -0.22 9.95 18.53
N ASN A 81 -0.63 10.87 19.40
CA ASN A 81 0.07 11.21 20.65
C ASN A 81 1.59 11.44 20.45
N ASN A 82 1.97 12.17 19.39
CA ASN A 82 3.35 12.42 18.95
C ASN A 82 4.17 11.16 18.61
N LYS A 83 3.53 10.00 18.44
CA LYS A 83 4.13 8.77 17.97
C LYS A 83 3.79 8.52 16.51
N PHE A 84 4.60 7.67 15.89
CA PHE A 84 4.54 7.34 14.48
C PHE A 84 4.40 5.82 14.31
N SER A 85 3.59 5.38 13.35
CA SER A 85 3.48 3.97 13.00
C SER A 85 3.44 3.76 11.49
N TRP A 86 4.05 2.67 11.04
CA TRP A 86 3.97 2.24 9.65
C TRP A 86 2.66 1.51 9.40
N TYR A 87 1.83 2.06 8.52
CA TYR A 87 0.54 1.48 8.17
C TYR A 87 0.43 1.22 6.66
N ARG A 88 0.04 0.00 6.30
CA ARG A 88 -0.25 -0.39 4.92
C ARG A 88 -1.63 -1.01 4.85
N SER A 89 -2.53 -0.35 4.12
CA SER A 89 -3.91 -0.79 3.91
C SER A 89 -4.09 -1.72 2.71
N ASN A 90 -3.15 -1.74 1.77
CA ASN A 90 -3.33 -2.37 0.47
C ASN A 90 -2.18 -3.34 0.12
N PRO A 91 -2.44 -4.40 -0.66
CA PRO A 91 -1.38 -5.25 -1.21
C PRO A 91 -0.45 -4.48 -2.15
N PHE A 92 0.69 -5.08 -2.47
CA PHE A 92 1.56 -4.57 -3.53
C PHE A 92 0.82 -4.59 -4.87
N VAL A 93 1.01 -3.54 -5.67
CA VAL A 93 0.49 -3.45 -7.03
C VAL A 93 1.60 -3.78 -8.00
N LEU A 94 1.42 -4.83 -8.80
CA LEU A 94 2.38 -5.22 -9.82
C LEU A 94 2.40 -4.17 -10.92
N VAL A 95 3.58 -3.69 -11.32
CA VAL A 95 3.77 -2.70 -12.41
C VAL A 95 4.61 -3.26 -13.57
N LYS A 96 5.26 -4.41 -13.37
CA LYS A 96 5.83 -5.25 -14.42
C LYS A 96 5.56 -6.70 -14.08
N ASN A 97 5.06 -7.48 -15.03
CA ASN A 97 4.86 -8.91 -14.89
C ASN A 97 5.86 -9.65 -15.80
N LYS A 98 6.57 -10.64 -15.25
CA LYS A 98 7.59 -11.40 -15.99
C LYS A 98 7.02 -12.55 -16.83
N HIS A 99 5.73 -12.85 -16.67
CA HIS A 99 5.05 -13.99 -17.30
C HIS A 99 4.21 -13.58 -18.52
N VAL A 100 4.04 -12.28 -18.77
CA VAL A 100 3.30 -11.76 -19.92
C VAL A 100 4.11 -10.67 -20.60
N GLU A 101 4.06 -10.62 -21.92
CA GLU A 101 4.76 -9.60 -22.71
C GLU A 101 4.12 -8.21 -22.55
N THR A 102 2.78 -8.17 -22.51
CA THR A 102 2.00 -6.95 -22.37
C THR A 102 1.35 -6.90 -20.99
N TYR A 103 1.62 -5.85 -20.22
CA TYR A 103 1.05 -5.63 -18.90
C TYR A 103 0.60 -4.17 -18.75
N PRO A 104 -0.51 -3.89 -18.03
CA PRO A 104 -0.94 -2.51 -17.79
C PRO A 104 0.18 -1.69 -17.14
N THR A 105 0.63 -0.66 -17.84
CA THR A 105 1.72 0.21 -17.36
C THR A 105 1.21 1.42 -16.57
N LYS A 106 -0.10 1.66 -16.54
CA LYS A 106 -0.77 2.70 -15.74
C LYS A 106 -1.87 2.03 -14.91
N ILE A 107 -1.75 2.13 -13.60
CA ILE A 107 -2.68 1.53 -12.63
C ILE A 107 -3.06 2.60 -11.62
N SER A 108 -4.32 2.62 -11.22
CA SER A 108 -4.80 3.44 -10.12
C SER A 108 -5.53 2.58 -9.10
N PHE A 109 -5.35 2.88 -7.81
CA PHE A 109 -6.00 2.16 -6.73
C PHE A 109 -6.23 3.06 -5.53
N ASP A 110 -7.29 2.78 -4.78
CA ASP A 110 -7.61 3.49 -3.55
C ASP A 110 -6.76 2.97 -2.40
N ILE A 111 -6.30 3.86 -1.53
CA ILE A 111 -5.75 3.54 -0.21
C ILE A 111 -6.54 4.30 0.86
N VAL A 112 -6.67 3.70 2.04
CA VAL A 112 -7.33 4.32 3.20
C VAL A 112 -6.30 4.40 4.31
N THR A 113 -6.07 5.57 4.87
CA THR A 113 -5.15 5.74 6.00
C THR A 113 -5.81 5.36 7.32
N GLN A 114 -5.02 5.19 8.38
CA GLN A 114 -5.57 4.91 9.72
C GLN A 114 -6.43 6.07 10.26
N SER A 115 -6.25 7.29 9.75
CA SER A 115 -7.13 8.43 10.04
C SER A 115 -8.41 8.45 9.19
N ASN A 116 -8.76 7.32 8.53
CA ASN A 116 -9.93 7.16 7.64
C ASN A 116 -9.98 8.14 6.46
N LYS A 117 -8.83 8.64 5.98
CA LYS A 117 -8.78 9.45 4.76
C LYS A 117 -8.50 8.54 3.56
N THR A 118 -9.23 8.77 2.48
CA THR A 118 -9.09 8.00 1.24
C THR A 118 -8.27 8.77 0.22
N PHE A 119 -7.37 8.07 -0.47
CA PHE A 119 -6.52 8.61 -1.52
C PHE A 119 -6.52 7.69 -2.72
N ILE A 120 -6.35 8.26 -3.91
CA ILE A 120 -6.09 7.51 -5.14
C ILE A 120 -4.60 7.57 -5.41
N VAL A 121 -3.98 6.41 -5.50
CA VAL A 121 -2.58 6.28 -5.93
C VAL A 121 -2.59 5.92 -7.40
N TYR A 122 -1.87 6.70 -8.20
CA TYR A 122 -1.57 6.41 -9.59
C TYR A 122 -0.13 5.92 -9.65
N VAL A 123 0.09 4.76 -10.25
CA VAL A 123 1.43 4.17 -10.43
C VAL A 123 1.60 3.67 -11.85
N GLY A 124 2.86 3.56 -12.27
CA GLY A 124 3.16 2.97 -13.56
C GLY A 124 4.63 2.94 -13.90
N VAL A 125 4.93 2.54 -15.13
CA VAL A 125 6.29 2.53 -15.67
C VAL A 125 6.30 3.26 -17.01
N SER A 126 7.29 4.12 -17.20
CA SER A 126 7.56 4.74 -18.49
C SER A 126 9.06 4.86 -18.74
N ASN A 127 9.44 4.80 -20.03
CA ASN A 127 10.77 5.14 -20.52
C ASN A 127 10.86 6.60 -21.01
N LYS A 128 9.75 7.36 -20.97
CA LYS A 128 9.72 8.76 -21.37
C LYS A 128 10.29 9.63 -20.25
N GLU A 129 11.03 10.67 -20.62
CA GLU A 129 11.56 11.65 -19.67
C GLU A 129 10.44 12.41 -18.94
N ILE A 130 9.38 12.76 -19.67
CA ILE A 130 8.20 13.45 -19.14
C ILE A 130 6.96 12.64 -19.49
N ILE A 131 6.10 12.49 -18.49
CA ILE A 131 4.81 11.82 -18.59
C ILE A 131 3.73 12.68 -17.94
N TYR A 132 2.53 12.57 -18.47
CA TYR A 132 1.34 13.19 -17.92
C TYR A 132 0.34 12.09 -17.59
N ILE A 133 -0.31 12.23 -16.45
CA ILE A 133 -1.43 11.36 -16.06
C ILE A 133 -2.67 12.20 -15.81
N ASP A 134 -3.81 11.69 -16.28
CA ASP A 134 -5.12 12.21 -15.89
C ASP A 134 -5.48 11.66 -14.50
N THR A 135 -5.90 12.55 -13.60
CA THR A 135 -6.34 12.23 -12.25
C THR A 135 -7.85 12.46 -12.11
N LEU A 136 -8.44 12.08 -10.98
CA LEU A 136 -9.87 12.22 -10.77
C LEU A 136 -10.30 13.69 -10.74
N THR A 137 -9.52 14.55 -10.09
CA THR A 137 -9.86 15.98 -9.90
C THR A 137 -9.15 16.90 -10.89
N LYS A 138 -8.00 16.49 -11.44
CA LYS A 138 -7.18 17.31 -12.35
C LYS A 138 -6.94 16.56 -13.65
N LYS A 139 -7.25 17.22 -14.78
CA LYS A 139 -7.14 16.59 -16.11
C LYS A 139 -5.72 16.16 -16.46
N LYS A 140 -4.65 16.84 -16.03
CA LYS A 140 -3.25 16.42 -16.27
C LYS A 140 -2.30 16.87 -15.17
N VAL A 141 -1.51 15.94 -14.64
CA VAL A 141 -0.41 16.21 -13.69
C VAL A 141 0.87 15.51 -14.15
N ILE A 142 2.02 16.04 -13.72
CA ILE A 142 3.32 15.38 -13.87
C ILE A 142 3.59 14.59 -12.57
N PRO A 143 3.66 13.26 -12.61
CA PRO A 143 3.96 12.44 -11.44
C PRO A 143 5.45 12.53 -11.06
N GLN A 144 5.77 12.09 -9.85
CA GLN A 144 7.16 11.82 -9.48
C GLN A 144 7.63 10.56 -10.19
N THR A 145 8.87 10.56 -10.71
CA THR A 145 9.44 9.43 -11.45
C THR A 145 10.83 9.08 -10.91
N ASP A 146 11.02 7.80 -10.58
CA ASP A 146 12.34 7.24 -10.31
C ASP A 146 13.06 6.98 -11.63
N LYS A 147 14.13 7.76 -11.90
CA LYS A 147 14.88 7.71 -13.16
C LYS A 147 15.53 6.35 -13.41
N ASN A 148 15.88 5.62 -12.35
CA ASN A 148 16.58 4.34 -12.46
C ASN A 148 15.67 3.22 -12.96
N THR A 149 14.41 3.20 -12.52
CA THR A 149 13.46 2.13 -12.86
C THR A 149 12.41 2.54 -13.88
N GLY A 150 12.24 3.84 -14.10
CA GLY A 150 11.14 4.41 -14.87
C GLY A 150 9.80 4.32 -14.15
N ILE A 151 9.76 3.89 -12.88
CA ILE A 151 8.53 3.86 -12.09
C ILE A 151 8.12 5.28 -11.79
N TYR A 152 6.86 5.60 -12.04
CA TYR A 152 6.26 6.86 -11.64
C TYR A 152 5.10 6.65 -10.68
N PHE A 153 4.84 7.67 -9.88
CA PHE A 153 3.70 7.69 -8.98
C PHE A 153 3.16 9.10 -8.69
N TYR A 154 1.88 9.14 -8.32
CA TYR A 154 1.20 10.35 -7.84
C TYR A 154 0.11 9.95 -6.85
N ILE A 155 -0.11 10.76 -5.82
CA ILE A 155 -1.14 10.53 -4.79
C ILE A 155 -2.11 11.71 -4.78
N GLU A 156 -3.38 11.40 -4.98
CA GLU A 156 -4.48 12.35 -4.97
C GLU A 156 -5.36 12.11 -3.75
N PHE A 157 -5.73 13.19 -3.05
CA PHE A 157 -6.72 13.08 -1.99
C PHE A 157 -8.10 12.95 -2.61
N LYS A 158 -8.87 11.94 -2.17
CA LYS A 158 -10.22 11.68 -2.64
C LYS A 158 -11.20 12.29 -1.64
N GLU A 159 -11.63 13.52 -1.91
CA GLU A 159 -12.73 14.13 -1.17
C GLU A 159 -13.98 13.29 -1.39
N LEU A 160 -14.56 12.78 -0.30
CA LEU A 160 -15.87 12.15 -0.32
C LEU A 160 -16.89 13.29 -0.44
N ILE A 161 -17.54 13.38 -1.60
CA ILE A 161 -18.68 14.27 -1.85
C ILE A 161 -19.93 13.66 -1.23
#